data_AF-A0A4Y2G0N4-F1
#
_entry.id   AF-A0A4Y2G0N4-F1
#
_cell.length_a   1.000
_cell.length_b   1.000
_cell.length_c   1.000
_cell.angle_alpha   90.00
_cell.angle_beta   90.00
_cell.angle_gamma   90.00
#
_symmetry.space_group_name_H-M   'P 1'
#
loop_
_entity.id
_entity.type
_entity.pdbx_description
1 polymer ?
#
loop_
_entity_poly.entity_id
_entity_poly.type
_entity_poly.pdbx_seq_one_letter_code
_entity_poly.pdbx_strand_id
1 'polypeptide(L)'
;MATKKRKDDSECRAFNDEWTWKYFFTVLKDKPVCLICNEAVAVFKEYNISRHFTSKHKNSNYEAMSEYERKQNVESLCKKLLGRQNFFKKVNTIQEAATHASYIVAYNIAKNNKALSDGEFVNPMSPTPPQTVSFDTGQTQAVSGAWVNFTGGN
;
A
#
# COMPACT_ATOMS: atom_id res chain seq x y z
N MET A 1 -33.77 -15.26 33.93
CA MET A 1 -32.81 -16.19 33.30
C MET A 1 -31.65 -15.38 32.75
N ALA A 2 -30.59 -15.15 33.55
CA ALA A 2 -29.40 -14.43 33.09
C ALA A 2 -28.50 -15.38 32.29
N THR A 3 -28.40 -15.17 30.98
CA THR A 3 -27.51 -15.94 30.12
C THR A 3 -26.07 -15.55 30.42
N LYS A 4 -25.36 -16.44 31.14
CA LYS A 4 -23.92 -16.32 31.40
C LYS A 4 -23.18 -16.43 30.06
N LYS A 5 -22.79 -15.27 29.52
CA LYS A 5 -21.96 -15.14 28.32
C LYS A 5 -20.63 -15.81 28.61
N ARG A 6 -20.37 -16.98 28.02
CA ARG A 6 -19.09 -17.67 28.15
C ARG A 6 -18.02 -16.82 27.46
N LYS A 7 -17.00 -16.44 28.22
CA LYS A 7 -15.79 -15.81 27.68
C LYS A 7 -14.85 -16.94 27.30
N ASP A 8 -14.94 -17.37 26.05
CA ASP A 8 -14.00 -18.30 25.46
C ASP A 8 -12.84 -17.49 24.88
N ASP A 9 -11.84 -17.25 25.74
CA ASP A 9 -10.61 -16.50 25.45
C ASP A 9 -9.46 -17.44 25.03
N SER A 10 -9.70 -18.75 25.00
CA SER A 10 -8.69 -19.80 24.88
C SER A 10 -8.46 -20.31 23.45
N GLU A 11 -9.44 -20.23 22.56
CA GLU A 11 -9.28 -20.77 21.20
C GLU A 11 -9.33 -19.65 20.14
N CYS A 12 -8.37 -19.68 19.20
CA CYS A 12 -8.26 -18.82 18.00
C CYS A 12 -7.63 -17.41 18.13
N ARG A 13 -6.41 -17.30 18.66
CA ARG A 13 -5.56 -16.10 18.41
C ARG A 13 -4.51 -16.29 17.31
N ALA A 14 -4.28 -17.52 16.86
CA ALA A 14 -3.35 -17.81 15.77
C ALA A 14 -4.09 -17.80 14.42
N PHE A 15 -3.47 -17.20 13.41
CA PHE A 15 -3.93 -17.25 12.04
C PHE A 15 -3.66 -18.64 11.45
N ASN A 16 -4.65 -19.23 10.76
CA ASN A 16 -4.46 -20.47 10.01
C ASN A 16 -4.08 -20.14 8.56
N ASP A 17 -2.96 -20.71 8.08
CA ASP A 17 -2.47 -20.52 6.72
C ASP A 17 -3.47 -20.95 5.64
N GLU A 18 -4.36 -21.89 5.95
CA GLU A 18 -5.44 -22.31 5.05
C GLU A 18 -6.39 -21.17 4.69
N TRP A 19 -6.59 -20.22 5.61
CA TRP A 19 -7.43 -19.05 5.36
C TRP A 19 -6.85 -18.16 4.26
N THR A 20 -5.56 -18.28 3.98
CA THR A 20 -4.89 -17.51 2.92
C THR A 20 -5.43 -17.86 1.55
N TRP A 21 -5.47 -19.14 1.19
CA TRP A 21 -5.95 -19.57 -0.12
C TRP A 21 -7.45 -19.87 -0.16
N LYS A 22 -8.07 -20.18 0.99
CA LYS A 22 -9.51 -20.45 1.08
C LYS A 22 -10.35 -19.17 1.05
N TYR A 23 -9.92 -18.13 1.78
CA TYR A 23 -10.68 -16.89 1.96
C TYR A 23 -9.96 -15.63 1.48
N PHE A 24 -8.75 -15.75 0.93
CA PHE A 24 -7.92 -14.62 0.49
C PHE A 24 -7.54 -13.66 1.61
N PHE A 25 -7.11 -14.20 2.77
CA PHE A 25 -6.65 -13.39 3.90
C PHE A 25 -5.15 -13.49 4.13
N THR A 26 -4.55 -12.47 4.72
CA THR A 26 -3.15 -12.51 5.17
C THR A 26 -3.00 -11.75 6.48
N VAL A 27 -1.85 -11.89 7.15
CA VAL A 27 -1.55 -11.16 8.38
C VAL A 27 -0.68 -9.96 8.05
N LEU A 28 -1.15 -8.75 8.40
CA LEU A 28 -0.39 -7.51 8.30
C LEU A 28 -0.41 -6.80 9.64
N LYS A 29 0.76 -6.54 10.24
CA LYS A 29 0.90 -5.86 11.53
C LYS A 29 -0.03 -6.46 12.60
N ASP A 30 0.00 -7.79 12.72
CA ASP A 30 -0.82 -8.57 13.67
C ASP A 30 -2.34 -8.44 13.50
N LYS A 31 -2.79 -8.07 12.29
CA LYS A 31 -4.22 -8.05 11.94
C LYS A 31 -4.50 -8.88 10.69
N PRO A 32 -5.59 -9.65 10.66
CA PRO A 32 -6.03 -10.33 9.45
C PRO A 32 -6.58 -9.30 8.46
N VAL A 33 -6.04 -9.27 7.25
CA VAL A 33 -6.41 -8.35 6.16
C VAL A 33 -6.85 -9.13 4.95
N CYS A 34 -7.97 -8.73 4.36
CA CYS A 34 -8.46 -9.30 3.11
C CYS A 34 -7.59 -8.83 1.93
N LEU A 35 -7.11 -9.74 1.11
CA LEU A 35 -6.30 -9.44 -0.07
C LEU A 35 -7.11 -8.84 -1.23
N ILE A 36 -8.44 -9.06 -1.25
CA ILE A 36 -9.34 -8.59 -2.32
C ILE A 36 -9.73 -7.12 -2.11
N CYS A 37 -10.25 -6.78 -0.92
CA CYS A 37 -10.71 -5.41 -0.60
C CYS A 37 -9.76 -4.61 0.29
N ASN A 38 -8.67 -5.22 0.78
CA ASN A 38 -7.71 -4.58 1.70
C ASN A 38 -8.30 -4.11 3.05
N GLU A 39 -9.50 -4.57 3.41
CA GLU A 39 -10.10 -4.32 4.73
C GLU A 39 -9.48 -5.23 5.80
N ALA A 40 -9.27 -4.69 7.00
CA ALA A 40 -8.78 -5.44 8.16
C ALA A 40 -9.95 -5.94 9.02
N VAL A 41 -9.85 -7.18 9.50
CA VAL A 41 -10.79 -7.79 10.45
C VAL A 41 -10.17 -7.71 11.86
N ALA A 42 -11.00 -7.47 12.88
CA ALA A 42 -10.50 -7.20 14.23
C ALA A 42 -9.96 -8.44 14.97
N VAL A 43 -10.43 -9.65 14.62
CA VAL A 43 -10.16 -10.88 15.39
C VAL A 43 -9.88 -12.05 14.45
N PHE A 44 -8.86 -12.85 14.79
CA PHE A 44 -8.46 -14.09 14.12
C PHE A 44 -9.43 -15.27 14.36
N LYS A 45 -10.72 -15.10 14.03
CA LYS A 45 -11.69 -16.20 14.06
C LYS A 45 -12.15 -16.52 12.65
N GLU A 46 -12.18 -17.80 12.30
CA GLU A 46 -12.65 -18.26 10.99
C GLU A 46 -14.05 -17.71 10.67
N TYR A 47 -14.96 -17.68 11.65
CA TYR A 47 -16.30 -17.10 11.47
C TYR A 47 -16.25 -15.65 10.94
N ASN A 48 -15.36 -14.80 11.49
CA ASN A 48 -15.25 -13.41 11.04
C ASN A 48 -14.70 -13.33 9.62
N ILE A 49 -13.70 -14.16 9.29
CA ILE A 49 -13.04 -14.22 7.98
C ILE A 49 -14.00 -14.77 6.91
N SER A 50 -14.65 -15.90 7.20
CA SER A 50 -15.63 -16.56 6.32
C SER A 50 -16.85 -15.66 6.08
N ARG A 51 -17.39 -15.02 7.13
CA ARG A 51 -18.49 -14.05 6.98
C ARG A 51 -18.08 -12.85 6.16
N HIS A 52 -16.87 -12.32 6.35
CA HIS A 52 -16.36 -11.23 5.53
C HIS A 52 -16.33 -11.64 4.05
N PHE A 53 -15.72 -12.79 3.74
CA PHE A 53 -15.62 -13.30 2.37
C PHE A 53 -17.01 -13.48 1.73
N THR A 54 -17.92 -14.19 2.40
CA THR A 54 -19.26 -14.48 1.86
C THR A 54 -20.17 -13.26 1.76
N SER A 55 -19.97 -12.21 2.58
CA SER A 55 -20.81 -10.99 2.52
C SER A 55 -20.28 -9.94 1.55
N LYS A 56 -18.96 -9.69 1.56
CA LYS A 56 -18.32 -8.66 0.71
C LYS A 56 -17.98 -9.17 -0.68
N HIS A 57 -17.73 -10.48 -0.80
CA HIS A 57 -17.29 -11.12 -2.04
C HIS A 57 -18.29 -12.18 -2.54
N LYS A 58 -19.55 -12.12 -2.11
CA LYS A 58 -20.62 -13.04 -2.55
C LYS A 58 -20.75 -13.16 -4.07
N ASN A 59 -20.62 -12.03 -4.76
CA ASN A 59 -20.82 -11.93 -6.21
C ASN A 59 -19.52 -12.17 -6.99
N SER A 60 -18.45 -12.58 -6.31
CA SER A 60 -17.17 -12.86 -6.95
C SER A 60 -17.11 -14.32 -7.40
N ASN A 61 -16.45 -14.57 -8.54
CA ASN A 61 -16.29 -15.93 -9.06
C ASN A 61 -15.25 -16.77 -8.28
N TYR A 62 -14.81 -16.30 -7.11
CA TYR A 62 -13.73 -16.94 -6.35
C TYR A 62 -14.11 -18.33 -5.81
N GLU A 63 -15.41 -18.57 -5.57
CA GLU A 63 -15.92 -19.89 -5.14
C GLU A 63 -15.80 -20.95 -6.24
N ALA A 64 -15.94 -20.58 -7.51
CA ALA A 64 -15.85 -21.52 -8.64
C ALA A 64 -14.41 -21.81 -9.10
N MET A 65 -13.43 -21.02 -8.65
CA MET A 65 -12.03 -21.23 -9.03
C MET A 65 -11.45 -22.48 -8.37
N SER A 66 -10.55 -23.16 -9.10
CA SER A 66 -9.77 -24.27 -8.56
C SER A 66 -8.80 -23.80 -7.47
N GLU A 67 -8.37 -24.72 -6.61
CA GLU A 67 -7.40 -24.43 -5.56
C GLU A 67 -6.09 -23.85 -6.13
N TYR A 68 -5.64 -24.38 -7.27
CA TYR A 68 -4.45 -23.89 -7.96
C TYR A 68 -4.59 -22.43 -8.38
N GLU A 69 -5.71 -22.08 -9.03
CA GLU A 69 -6.00 -20.70 -9.43
C GLU A 69 -6.12 -19.77 -8.23
N ARG A 70 -6.70 -20.22 -7.11
CA ARG A 70 -6.76 -19.42 -5.88
C ARG A 70 -5.36 -19.11 -5.34
N LYS A 71 -4.46 -20.10 -5.28
CA LYS A 71 -3.09 -19.91 -4.81
C LYS A 71 -2.32 -18.92 -5.72
N GLN A 72 -2.48 -19.03 -7.04
CA GLN A 72 -1.88 -18.07 -7.98
C GLN A 72 -2.42 -16.64 -7.78
N ASN A 73 -3.73 -16.50 -7.55
CA ASN A 73 -4.34 -15.20 -7.26
C ASN A 73 -3.83 -14.61 -5.95
N VAL A 74 -3.74 -15.42 -4.89
CA VAL A 74 -3.17 -15.00 -3.60
C VAL A 74 -1.76 -14.46 -3.78
N GLU A 75 -0.90 -15.17 -4.51
CA GLU A 75 0.48 -14.74 -4.74
C GLU A 75 0.54 -13.39 -5.47
N SER A 76 -0.27 -13.24 -6.54
CA SER A 76 -0.41 -11.99 -7.29
C SER A 76 -0.90 -10.83 -6.41
N LEU A 77 -1.93 -11.07 -5.59
CA LEU A 77 -2.50 -10.05 -4.69
C LEU A 77 -1.51 -9.67 -3.57
N CYS A 78 -0.79 -10.64 -3.01
CA CYS A 78 0.27 -10.39 -2.04
C CYS A 78 1.39 -9.52 -2.64
N LYS A 79 1.85 -9.82 -3.86
CA LYS A 79 2.86 -8.99 -4.55
C LYS A 79 2.38 -7.56 -4.75
N LYS A 80 1.13 -7.37 -5.20
CA LYS A 80 0.52 -6.04 -5.37
C LYS A 80 0.44 -5.29 -4.04
N LEU A 81 0.03 -5.97 -2.97
CA LEU A 81 -0.06 -5.40 -1.63
C LEU A 81 1.30 -4.98 -1.09
N LEU A 82 2.33 -5.81 -1.23
CA LEU A 82 3.70 -5.50 -0.85
C LEU A 82 4.28 -4.34 -1.65
N GLY A 83 4.01 -4.29 -2.97
CA GLY A 83 4.39 -3.18 -3.83
C GLY A 83 3.82 -1.84 -3.33
N ARG A 84 2.51 -1.82 -3.00
CA ARG A 84 1.86 -0.65 -2.39
C ARG A 84 2.51 -0.26 -1.06
N GLN A 85 2.74 -1.22 -0.16
CA GLN A 85 3.37 -0.94 1.14
C GLN A 85 4.78 -0.35 1.00
N ASN A 86 5.58 -0.90 0.08
CA ASN A 86 6.94 -0.42 -0.15
C ASN A 86 6.95 1.00 -0.71
N PHE A 87 5.99 1.35 -1.56
CA PHE A 87 5.83 2.73 -2.01
C PHE A 87 5.55 3.69 -0.84
N PHE A 88 4.59 3.36 0.02
CA PHE A 88 4.29 4.19 1.20
C PHE A 88 5.47 4.31 2.17
N LYS A 89 6.22 3.24 2.40
CA LYS A 89 7.43 3.27 3.23
C LYS A 89 8.48 4.24 2.67
N LYS A 90 8.73 4.19 1.36
CA LYS A 90 9.69 5.09 0.70
C LYS A 90 9.28 6.56 0.87
N VAL A 91 8.01 6.88 0.62
CA VAL A 91 7.50 8.25 0.80
C VAL A 91 7.65 8.70 2.26
N ASN A 92 7.34 7.83 3.21
CA ASN A 92 7.48 8.14 4.64
C ASN A 92 8.94 8.43 5.03
N THR A 93 9.91 7.65 4.54
CA THR A 93 11.34 7.89 4.82
C THR A 93 11.84 9.23 4.26
N ILE A 94 11.36 9.65 3.08
CA ILE A 94 11.69 10.96 2.51
C ILE A 94 11.12 12.08 3.40
N GLN A 95 9.89 11.91 3.88
CA GLN A 95 9.25 12.89 4.75
C GLN A 95 9.96 13.00 6.11
N GLU A 96 10.39 11.87 6.69
CA GLU A 96 11.17 11.85 7.94
C GLU A 96 12.51 12.58 7.75
N ALA A 97 13.23 12.31 6.65
CA ALA A 97 14.48 12.97 6.33
C ALA A 97 14.31 14.49 6.14
N ALA A 98 13.27 14.91 5.42
CA ALA A 98 12.95 16.32 5.23
C ALA A 98 12.63 17.01 6.57
N THR A 99 11.81 16.36 7.42
CA THR A 99 11.45 16.88 8.74
C THR A 99 12.67 17.02 9.65
N HIS A 100 13.57 16.03 9.63
CA HIS A 100 14.82 16.08 10.39
C HIS A 100 15.75 17.19 9.91
N ALA A 101 15.89 17.39 8.60
CA ALA A 101 16.68 18.50 8.04
C ALA A 101 16.12 19.86 8.43
N SER A 102 14.79 20.06 8.33
CA SER A 102 14.12 21.29 8.76
C SER A 102 14.32 21.55 10.26
N TYR A 103 14.25 20.52 11.08
CA TYR A 103 14.54 20.63 12.52
C TYR A 103 15.97 21.11 12.78
N ILE A 104 16.97 20.55 12.09
CA ILE A 104 18.38 20.97 12.24
C ILE A 104 18.54 22.45 11.86
N VAL A 105 17.93 22.88 10.77
CA VAL A 105 18.00 24.29 10.32
C VAL A 105 17.37 25.21 11.38
N ALA A 106 16.16 24.90 11.83
CA ALA A 106 15.47 25.70 12.85
C ALA A 106 16.22 25.75 14.18
N TYR A 107 16.78 24.63 14.64
CA TYR A 107 17.58 24.57 15.86
C TYR A 107 18.82 25.45 15.78
N ASN A 108 19.55 25.42 14.66
CA ASN A 108 20.73 26.27 14.48
C ASN A 108 20.37 27.75 14.42
N ILE A 109 19.25 28.12 13.78
CA ILE A 109 18.75 29.51 13.76
C ILE A 109 18.45 29.99 15.18
N ALA A 110 17.66 29.22 15.94
CA ALA A 110 17.27 29.55 17.31
C ALA A 110 18.48 29.65 18.24
N LYS A 111 19.43 28.71 18.14
CA LYS A 111 20.64 28.70 18.98
C LYS A 111 21.54 29.90 18.73
N ASN A 112 21.66 30.35 17.48
CA ASN A 112 22.52 31.47 17.13
C ASN A 112 21.82 32.84 17.26
N ASN A 113 20.54 32.90 17.65
CA ASN A 113 19.72 34.12 17.72
C ASN A 113 19.80 34.99 16.43
N LYS A 114 20.08 34.38 15.28
CA LYS A 114 20.19 35.10 14.01
C LYS A 114 18.82 35.19 13.33
N ALA A 115 18.46 36.38 12.86
CA ALA A 115 17.26 36.57 12.07
C ALA A 115 17.37 35.84 10.73
N LEU A 116 16.24 35.33 10.21
CA LEU A 116 16.13 34.62 8.92
C LEU A 116 16.71 35.40 7.72
N SER A 117 16.95 36.70 7.88
CA SER A 117 17.43 37.63 6.84
C SER A 117 18.94 37.61 6.59
N ASP A 118 19.74 36.95 7.43
CA ASP A 118 21.20 36.82 7.24
C ASP A 118 21.46 35.67 6.24
N GLY A 119 21.28 35.98 4.96
CA GLY A 119 21.08 35.07 3.82
C GLY A 119 22.25 34.18 3.40
N GLU A 120 23.26 33.96 4.24
CA GLU A 120 24.38 33.05 3.93
C GLU A 120 24.13 31.62 4.42
N PHE A 121 23.07 31.39 5.21
CA PHE A 121 22.75 30.07 5.77
C PHE A 121 21.70 29.27 4.99
N VAL A 122 21.23 29.82 3.86
CA VAL A 122 20.35 29.12 2.92
C VAL A 122 21.02 29.13 1.55
N ASN A 123 21.75 28.06 1.25
CA ASN A 123 21.78 27.55 -0.11
C ASN A 123 20.79 26.36 -0.18
N PRO A 124 19.49 26.60 -0.43
CA PRO A 124 18.52 25.55 -0.62
C PRO A 124 18.33 25.30 -2.12
N MET A 125 19.40 25.00 -2.86
CA MET A 125 19.22 24.54 -4.24
C MET A 125 20.43 23.75 -4.74
N SER A 126 20.53 22.49 -4.34
CA SER A 126 20.69 21.52 -5.42
C SER A 126 19.29 21.33 -6.00
N PRO A 127 19.08 21.61 -7.30
CA PRO A 127 17.80 21.28 -7.90
C PRO A 127 17.63 19.78 -7.72
N THR A 128 16.62 19.35 -6.97
CA THR A 128 16.12 17.99 -7.13
C THR A 128 15.80 17.87 -8.62
N PRO A 129 16.44 16.93 -9.35
CA PRO A 129 16.17 16.76 -10.76
C PRO A 129 14.66 16.61 -10.93
N PRO A 130 14.05 17.21 -11.96
CA PRO A 130 12.67 16.90 -12.28
C PRO A 130 12.59 15.38 -12.37
N GLN A 131 11.70 14.77 -11.58
CA GLN A 131 11.41 13.36 -11.69
C GLN A 131 10.79 13.20 -13.08
N THR A 132 11.61 12.94 -14.09
CA THR A 132 11.16 12.41 -15.37
C THR A 132 10.61 11.03 -15.05
N VAL A 133 9.30 10.99 -14.81
CA VAL A 133 8.56 9.75 -14.99
C VAL A 133 8.75 9.39 -16.46
N SER A 134 9.56 8.37 -16.73
CA SER A 134 9.60 7.75 -18.04
C SER A 134 8.18 7.28 -18.33
N PHE A 135 7.51 7.96 -19.25
CA PHE A 135 6.32 7.40 -19.88
C PHE A 135 6.85 6.24 -20.73
N ASP A 136 6.64 5.01 -20.27
CA ASP A 136 6.97 3.83 -21.04
C ASP A 136 6.07 3.82 -22.28
N THR A 137 6.57 4.34 -23.39
CA THR A 137 5.98 4.23 -24.74
C THR A 137 6.18 2.79 -25.26
N GLY A 138 5.96 1.81 -24.41
CA GLY A 138 6.23 0.39 -24.64
C GLY A 138 4.97 -0.48 -24.75
N GLN A 139 3.77 0.12 -24.76
CA GLN A 139 2.53 -0.65 -24.98
C GLN A 139 1.35 0.22 -25.44
N THR A 140 1.50 0.89 -26.59
CA THR A 140 0.34 1.22 -27.43
C THR A 140 0.41 0.35 -28.67
N GLN A 141 -0.45 -0.67 -28.73
CA GLN A 141 -0.79 -1.31 -29.99
C GLN A 141 -1.28 -0.23 -30.96
N ALA A 142 -0.77 -0.27 -32.20
CA ALA A 142 -1.34 0.48 -33.30
C ALA A 142 -2.78 0.00 -33.53
N VAL A 143 -3.75 0.80 -33.07
CA VAL A 143 -5.11 0.73 -33.61
C VAL A 143 -5.13 1.66 -34.81
N SER A 144 -5.46 1.09 -35.96
CA SER A 144 -5.50 1.69 -37.28
C SER A 144 -6.07 3.11 -37.34
N GLY A 145 -5.36 4.00 -38.04
CA GLY A 145 -5.99 5.06 -38.85
C GLY A 145 -5.87 6.49 -38.33
N ALA A 146 -4.74 7.14 -38.58
CA ALA A 146 -4.65 8.52 -39.08
C ALA A 146 -3.17 8.93 -39.17
N TRP A 147 -2.65 9.12 -40.38
CA TRP A 147 -1.35 9.73 -40.61
C TRP A 147 -1.50 11.24 -40.41
N VAL A 148 -0.84 11.82 -39.40
CA VAL A 148 -0.64 13.27 -39.31
C VAL A 148 0.81 13.57 -39.68
N ASN A 149 1.00 14.21 -40.83
CA ASN A 149 2.29 14.69 -41.28
C ASN A 149 2.58 16.04 -40.61
N PHE A 150 3.79 16.22 -40.09
CA PHE A 150 4.32 17.54 -39.77
C PHE A 150 5.65 17.75 -40.48
N THR A 151 5.65 18.71 -41.41
CA THR A 151 6.79 19.20 -42.16
C THR A 151 7.40 20.42 -41.46
N GLY A 152 8.73 20.38 -41.26
CA GLY A 152 9.63 21.53 -41.46
C GLY A 152 9.90 22.47 -40.28
N GLY A 153 11.16 22.91 -40.18
CA GLY A 153 11.51 24.14 -39.47
C GLY A 153 12.97 24.29 -39.01
N ASN A 154 13.89 24.44 -39.97
CA ASN A 154 15.28 24.93 -39.91
C ASN A 154 16.30 24.25 -38.98
#